data_AF-A0A3B9VJN7-F1
#
_entry.id   AF-A0A3B9VJN7-F1
#
_cell.length_a   1.000
_cell.length_b   1.000
_cell.length_c   1.000
_cell.angle_alpha   90.00
_cell.angle_beta   90.00
_cell.angle_gamma   90.00
#
_symmetry.space_group_name_H-M   'P 1'
#
loop_
_entity.id
_entity.type
_entity.pdbx_description
1 polymer ?
#
loop_
_entity_poly.entity_id
_entity_poly.type
_entity_poly.pdbx_seq_one_letter_code
_entity_poly.pdbx_strand_id
1 'polypeptide(L)' 'MDTLRSPGGCPWDSEQSHQSLLKYLLEESYEFIEAVESGNSEDMREELGDILLQVYFHSRIAQEDNEN' A
#
# COMPACT_ATOMS: atom_id res chain seq x y z
N MET A 1 -9.42 -5.95 4.22
CA MET A 1 -9.65 -4.55 4.59
C MET A 1 -10.98 -4.33 5.28
N ASP A 2 -11.93 -5.26 5.14
CA ASP A 2 -13.20 -5.27 5.88
C ASP A 2 -13.05 -5.24 7.42
N THR A 3 -11.83 -5.38 7.94
CA THR A 3 -11.48 -5.14 9.35
C THR A 3 -10.54 -3.95 9.55
N LEU A 4 -9.75 -3.56 8.54
CA LEU A 4 -8.73 -2.49 8.64
C LEU A 4 -9.34 -1.11 8.35
N ARG A 5 -10.12 -0.97 7.27
CA ARG A 5 -10.80 0.28 6.85
C ARG A 5 -12.28 0.36 7.23
N SER A 6 -12.88 -0.72 7.74
CA SER A 6 -14.31 -0.74 8.07
C SER A 6 -14.63 -0.02 9.39
N PRO A 7 -15.91 0.31 9.65
CA PRO A 7 -16.32 0.88 10.94
C PRO A 7 -15.87 -0.03 12.10
N GLY A 8 -14.91 0.46 12.92
CA GLY A 8 -14.26 -0.30 14.00
C GLY A 8 -12.83 -0.79 13.70
N GLY A 9 -12.29 -0.48 12.50
CA GLY A 9 -10.90 -0.74 12.11
C GLY A 9 -9.91 0.32 12.59
N CYS A 10 -8.70 0.30 12.01
CA CYS A 10 -7.67 1.29 12.31
C CYS A 10 -8.08 2.67 11.78
N PRO A 11 -8.14 3.72 12.62
CA PRO A 11 -8.55 5.06 12.16
C PRO A 11 -7.69 5.60 11.02
N TRP A 12 -6.37 5.37 11.08
CA TRP A 12 -5.44 5.81 10.05
C TRP A 12 -5.76 5.20 8.70
N ASP A 13 -6.10 3.90 8.65
CA ASP A 13 -6.43 3.21 7.41
C ASP A 13 -7.67 3.83 6.77
N SER A 14 -8.69 4.20 7.56
CA SER A 14 -9.94 4.79 7.05
C SER A 14 -9.79 6.21 6.51
N GLU A 15 -8.77 6.94 6.95
CA GLU A 15 -8.51 8.32 6.53
C GLU A 15 -7.69 8.42 5.24
N GLN A 16 -7.16 7.31 4.71
CA GLN A 16 -6.32 7.33 3.52
C GLN A 16 -7.10 7.54 2.23
N SER A 17 -6.50 8.31 1.32
CA SER A 17 -6.94 8.59 -0.05
C SER A 17 -5.88 8.13 -1.05
N HIS A 18 -6.21 8.13 -2.35
CA HIS A 18 -5.20 7.88 -3.38
C HIS A 18 -4.01 8.84 -3.25
N GLN A 19 -4.27 10.13 -3.01
CA GLN A 19 -3.23 11.15 -2.93
C GLN A 19 -2.35 11.01 -1.69
N SER A 20 -2.91 10.66 -0.52
CA SER A 20 -2.11 10.50 0.71
C SER A 20 -1.17 9.29 0.63
N LEU A 21 -1.54 8.26 -0.13
CA LEU A 21 -0.76 7.03 -0.25
C LEU A 21 0.34 7.08 -1.33
N LEU A 22 0.30 8.03 -2.25
CA LEU A 22 1.31 8.15 -3.33
C LEU A 22 2.74 8.24 -2.81
N LYS A 23 2.95 8.90 -1.67
CA LYS A 23 4.28 9.02 -1.06
C LYS A 23 4.84 7.64 -0.72
N TYR A 24 4.06 6.81 -0.04
CA TYR A 24 4.49 5.48 0.40
C TYR A 24 4.74 4.56 -0.79
N LEU A 25 3.81 4.51 -1.76
CA LEU A 25 4.02 3.71 -2.98
C LEU A 25 5.31 4.09 -3.72
N LEU A 26 5.66 5.39 -3.76
CA LEU A 26 6.91 5.85 -4.35
C LEU A 26 8.12 5.37 -3.54
N GLU A 27 8.08 5.50 -2.21
CA GLU A 27 9.14 5.05 -1.31
C GLU A 27 9.39 3.54 -1.48
N GLU A 28 8.38 2.67 -1.33
CA GLU A 28 8.57 1.21 -1.45
C GLU A 28 9.03 0.79 -2.85
N SER A 29 8.63 1.54 -3.89
CA SER A 29 9.09 1.28 -5.26
C SER A 29 10.59 1.55 -5.41
N TYR A 30 11.11 2.60 -4.75
CA TYR A 30 12.54 2.87 -4.74
C TYR A 30 13.30 1.85 -3.89
N GLU A 31 12.78 1.49 -2.73
CA GLU A 31 13.37 0.47 -1.87
C GLU A 31 13.45 -0.89 -2.60
N PHE A 32 12.40 -1.26 -3.34
CA PHE A 32 12.44 -2.47 -4.17
C PHE A 32 13.50 -2.40 -5.28
N ILE A 33 13.66 -1.24 -5.92
CA ILE A 33 14.72 -1.04 -6.94
C ILE A 33 16.09 -1.21 -6.30
N GLU A 34 16.34 -0.62 -5.13
CA GLU A 34 17.60 -0.77 -4.39
C GLU A 34 17.86 -2.22 -3.98
N ALA A 35 16.83 -2.95 -3.54
CA ALA A 35 16.93 -4.37 -3.23
C ALA A 35 17.33 -5.19 -4.48
N VAL A 36 16.75 -4.88 -5.64
CA VAL A 36 17.11 -5.52 -6.92
C VAL A 36 18.56 -5.22 -7.30
N GLU A 37 18.98 -3.94 -7.22
CA GLU A 37 20.34 -3.52 -7.59
C GLU A 37 21.41 -4.10 -6.66
N SER A 38 21.10 -4.27 -5.38
CA SER A 38 21.99 -4.90 -4.39
C SER A 38 21.96 -6.43 -4.42
N GLY A 39 21.02 -7.04 -5.15
CA GLY A 39 20.86 -8.49 -5.21
C GLY A 39 20.34 -9.11 -3.91
N ASN A 40 19.73 -8.32 -3.02
CA ASN A 40 19.19 -8.81 -1.76
C ASN A 40 17.76 -9.36 -1.93
N SER A 41 17.65 -10.69 -2.04
CA SER A 41 16.36 -11.36 -2.22
C SER A 41 15.42 -11.27 -1.02
N GLU A 42 15.94 -11.02 0.19
CA GLU A 42 15.12 -10.87 1.39
C GLU A 42 14.37 -9.55 1.34
N ASP A 43 15.08 -8.45 1.13
CA ASP A 43 14.52 -7.11 0.98
C ASP A 43 13.56 -7.07 -0.23
N MET A 44 13.92 -7.68 -1.36
CA MET A 44 13.00 -7.77 -2.52
C MET A 44 11.63 -8.34 -2.14
N ARG A 45 11.59 -9.36 -1.25
CA ARG A 45 10.34 -9.98 -0.82
C ARG A 45 9.57 -9.07 0.14
N GLU A 46 10.26 -8.36 1.01
CA GLU A 46 9.69 -7.39 1.93
C GLU A 46 8.99 -6.26 1.15
N GLU A 47 9.72 -5.59 0.27
CA GLU A 47 9.20 -4.45 -0.50
C GLU A 47 8.07 -4.85 -1.45
N LEU A 48 8.13 -6.05 -2.05
CA LEU A 48 7.01 -6.56 -2.84
C LEU A 48 5.75 -6.79 -1.99
N GLY A 49 5.90 -7.13 -0.71
CA GLY A 49 4.80 -7.21 0.25
C GLY A 49 4.17 -5.84 0.49
N ASP A 50 4.99 -4.81 0.68
CA ASP A 50 4.52 -3.44 0.93
C ASP A 50 3.89 -2.81 -0.31
N ILE A 51 4.47 -3.02 -1.49
CA ILE A 51 3.86 -2.65 -2.78
C ILE A 51 2.51 -3.36 -2.98
N LEU A 52 2.41 -4.65 -2.64
CA LEU A 52 1.14 -5.38 -2.71
C LEU A 52 0.09 -4.77 -1.76
N LEU A 53 0.50 -4.36 -0.57
CA LEU A 53 -0.38 -3.67 0.38
C LEU A 53 -0.86 -2.33 -0.20
N GLN A 54 0.00 -1.54 -0.84
CA GLN A 54 -0.38 -0.30 -1.53
C GLN A 54 -1.38 -0.54 -2.66
N VAL A 55 -1.16 -1.56 -3.51
CA VAL A 55 -2.11 -1.96 -4.56
C VAL A 55 -3.47 -2.30 -3.96
N TYR A 56 -3.48 -3.03 -2.84
CA TYR A 56 -4.70 -3.41 -2.16
C TYR A 56 -5.45 -2.19 -1.57
N PHE A 57 -4.75 -1.24 -0.93
CA PHE A 57 -5.34 0.01 -0.44
C PHE A 57 -6.00 0.81 -1.57
N HIS A 58 -5.26 1.07 -2.65
CA HIS A 58 -5.79 1.81 -3.79
C HIS A 58 -7.00 1.12 -4.44
N SER A 59 -6.97 -0.21 -4.52
CA SER A 59 -8.11 -0.99 -5.05
C SER A 59 -9.36 -0.83 -4.18
N ARG A 60 -9.20 -0.76 -2.85
CA ARG A 60 -10.33 -0.59 -1.92
C ARG A 60 -10.89 0.82 -1.92
N ILE A 61 -10.04 1.85 -1.96
CA ILE A 61 -10.49 3.24 -2.12
C ILE A 61 -11.28 3.39 -3.42
N ALA A 62 -10.78 2.83 -4.53
CA ALA A 62 -11.48 2.87 -5.81
C ALA A 62 -12.82 2.11 -5.78
N GLN A 63 -12.93 1.03 -5.00
CA GLN A 63 -14.20 0.33 -4.79
C GLN A 63 -15.19 1.22 -4.03
N GLU A 64 -14.76 1.85 -2.92
CA GLU A 64 -15.57 2.76 -2.10
C GLU A 64 -16.10 3.94 -2.94
N ASP A 65 -15.27 4.53 -3.82
CA ASP A 65 -15.68 5.63 -4.70
C ASP A 65 -16.72 5.22 -5.76
N ASN A 66 -16.73 3.96 -6.20
CA ASN A 66 -17.70 3.46 -7.18
C ASN A 66 -19.04 3.03 -6.55
N GLU A 67 -19.10 2.90 -5.23
CA GLU A 67 -20.32 2.56 -4.48
C GLU A 67 -21.09 3.81 -3.97
N ASN A 68 -20.54 5.01 -4.19
CA ASN A 68 -21.14 6.32 -3.89
C ASN A 68 -21.77 6.98 -5.13
#